data_AF-A0A2K1Q9C4-F1
#
_entry.id   AF-A0A2K1Q9C4-F1
#
_cell.length_a   1.000
_cell.length_b   1.000
_cell.length_c   1.000
_cell.angle_alpha   90.00
_cell.angle_beta   90.00
_cell.angle_gamma   90.00
#
_symmetry.space_group_name_H-M   'P 1'
#
loop_
_entity.id
_entity.type
_entity.pdbx_description
1 polymer ?
#
loop_
_entity_poly.entity_id
_entity_poly.type
_entity_poly.pdbx_seq_one_letter_code
_entity_poly.pdbx_strand_id
1 'polypeptide(L)' 'MISVNGAAARCACEGDILIICSNVQMPDEETHQWQPKVAYFEGDNQMKRLAKAVPVQVA' A
#
# COMPACT_ATOMS: atom_id res chain seq x y z
N MET A 1 5.91 13.41 2.40
CA MET A 1 5.26 13.65 3.70
C MET A 1 4.01 12.80 3.78
N ILE A 2 3.86 12.01 4.85
CA ILE A 2 2.62 11.29 5.19
C ILE A 2 2.07 11.95 6.45
N SER A 3 0.80 12.39 6.41
CA SER A 3 0.18 13.14 7.51
C SER A 3 -1.17 12.51 7.84
N VAL A 4 -1.29 11.94 9.03
CA VAL A 4 -2.56 11.40 9.55
C VAL A 4 -3.20 12.48 10.41
N ASN A 5 -4.32 13.04 9.92
CA ASN A 5 -4.86 14.29 10.44
C ASN A 5 -6.24 14.12 11.09
N GLY A 6 -6.62 15.11 11.91
CA GLY A 6 -7.95 15.20 12.51
C GLY A 6 -8.28 13.99 13.38
N ALA A 7 -9.48 13.42 13.21
CA ALA A 7 -9.91 12.29 14.01
C ALA A 7 -9.02 11.03 13.83
N ALA A 8 -8.39 10.87 12.66
CA ALA A 8 -7.53 9.73 12.35
C ALA A 8 -6.19 9.79 13.10
N ALA A 9 -5.74 10.97 13.55
CA ALA A 9 -4.52 11.13 14.35
C ALA A 9 -4.59 10.39 15.70
N ARG A 10 -5.78 9.97 16.12
CA ARG A 10 -5.96 9.10 17.30
C ARG A 10 -5.57 7.64 17.05
N CYS A 11 -5.34 7.27 15.78
CA CYS A 11 -5.07 5.90 15.35
C CYS A 11 -3.62 5.66 14.92
N ALA A 12 -2.76 6.68 14.93
CA ALA A 12 -1.36 6.58 14.54
C ALA A 12 -0.52 7.65 15.24
N CYS A 13 0.73 7.33 15.55
CA CYS A 13 1.72 8.25 16.08
C CYS A 13 2.82 8.54 15.05
N GLU A 14 3.57 9.62 15.26
CA GLU A 14 4.78 9.87 14.48
C GLU A 14 5.77 8.71 14.62
N GLY A 15 6.26 8.19 13.49
CA GLY A 15 7.17 7.05 13.45
C GLY A 15 6.50 5.68 13.22
N ASP A 16 5.16 5.59 13.31
CA ASP A 16 4.46 4.37 12.96
C ASP A 16 4.66 4.01 11.48
N ILE A 17 4.84 2.71 11.22
CA ILE A 17 4.92 2.18 9.85
C ILE A 17 3.51 1.82 9.38
N LEU A 18 3.04 2.51 8.35
CA LEU A 18 1.70 2.34 7.79
C LEU A 18 1.74 1.67 6.41
N ILE A 19 0.72 0.85 6.13
CA ILE A 19 0.39 0.38 4.78
C ILE A 19 -0.89 1.10 4.34
N ILE A 20 -0.84 1.79 3.19
CA ILE A 20 -1.96 2.56 2.65
C ILE A 20 -2.45 1.88 1.37
N CYS A 21 -3.74 1.50 1.35
CA CYS A 21 -4.36 0.79 0.24
C CYS A 21 -5.59 1.52 -0.28
N SER A 22 -5.85 1.41 -1.58
CA SER A 22 -7.09 1.82 -2.24
C SER A 22 -7.67 0.65 -3.01
N ASN A 23 -8.99 0.49 -2.99
CA ASN A 23 -9.69 -0.58 -3.69
C ASN A 23 -10.52 -0.02 -4.84
N VAL A 24 -10.75 -0.85 -5.87
CA VAL A 24 -11.60 -0.53 -7.01
C VAL A 24 -12.57 -1.69 -7.27
N GLN A 25 -13.71 -1.39 -7.89
CA GLN A 25 -14.66 -2.40 -8.34
C GLN A 25 -14.42 -2.70 -9.82
N MET A 26 -14.49 -3.97 -10.20
CA MET A 26 -14.39 -4.44 -11.57
C MET A 26 -15.16 -5.75 -11.74
N PRO A 27 -15.55 -6.13 -12.97
CA PRO A 27 -16.10 -7.45 -13.26
C PRO A 27 -15.14 -8.58 -12.88
N ASP A 28 -15.69 -9.73 -12.48
CA ASP A 28 -14.91 -10.91 -12.04
C ASP A 28 -13.85 -11.32 -13.07
N GLU A 29 -14.21 -11.32 -14.35
CA GLU A 29 -13.32 -11.65 -15.47
C GLU A 29 -12.05 -10.77 -15.52
N GLU A 30 -12.17 -9.49 -15.15
CA GLU A 30 -11.04 -8.55 -15.14
C GLU A 30 -10.13 -8.77 -13.92
N THR A 31 -10.66 -9.30 -12.81
CA THR A 31 -9.89 -9.51 -11.57
C THR A 31 -8.74 -10.48 -11.75
N HIS A 32 -8.91 -11.50 -12.60
CA HIS A 32 -7.92 -12.53 -12.84
C HIS A 32 -6.66 -12.01 -13.53
N GLN A 33 -6.76 -10.91 -14.29
CA GLN A 33 -5.65 -10.29 -15.02
C GLN A 33 -5.18 -8.99 -14.37
N TRP A 34 -5.88 -8.51 -13.35
CA TRP A 34 -5.57 -7.28 -12.68
C TRP A 34 -4.21 -7.35 -11.96
N GLN A 35 -3.40 -6.32 -12.20
CA GLN A 35 -2.07 -6.18 -11.60
C GLN A 35 -2.07 -4.95 -10.67
N PRO A 36 -2.02 -5.14 -9.34
CA PRO A 36 -2.01 -4.02 -8.42
C PRO A 36 -0.72 -3.22 -8.55
N LYS A 37 -0.83 -1.91 -8.39
CA LYS A 37 0.34 -1.03 -8.30
C LYS A 37 0.83 -1.03 -6.85
N VAL A 38 2.02 -1.55 -6.63
CA VAL A 38 2.63 -1.65 -5.29
C VAL A 38 3.91 -0.81 -5.26
N ALA A 39 4.01 0.06 -4.26
CA ALA A 39 5.20 0.87 -4.01
C ALA A 39 5.83 0.49 -2.67
N TYR A 40 7.13 0.18 -2.68
CA TYR A 40 7.91 -0.15 -1.49
C TYR A 40 8.74 1.05 -1.05
N PHE A 41 8.75 1.30 0.25
CA PHE A 41 9.44 2.42 0.88
C PHE A 41 10.38 1.92 1.98
N GLU A 42 11.48 2.64 2.19
CA GLU A 42 12.45 2.39 3.27
C GLU A 42 12.90 3.70 3.92
N GLY A 43 13.33 3.61 5.18
CA GLY A 43 13.87 4.75 5.94
C GLY A 43 12.88 5.91 6.01
N ASP A 44 13.34 7.12 5.70
CA ASP A 44 12.51 8.32 5.65
C ASP A 44 11.70 8.41 4.34
N ASN A 45 10.72 7.51 4.21
CA ASN A 45 9.77 7.46 3.10
C ASN A 45 10.43 7.46 1.70
N GLN A 46 11.63 6.87 1.58
CA GLN A 46 12.34 6.78 0.31
C GLN A 46 11.75 5.64 -0.51
N MET A 47 11.15 5.94 -1.66
CA MET A 47 10.63 4.92 -2.56
C MET A 47 11.79 4.13 -3.17
N LYS A 48 11.78 2.81 -3.01
CA LYS A 48 12.83 1.92 -3.51
C LYS A 48 12.42 1.14 -4.75
N ARG A 49 11.16 0.73 -4.81
CA ARG A 49 10.68 -0.16 -5.87
C ARG A 49 9.22 0.07 -6.17
N LEU A 50 8.90 0.04 -7.46
CA LEU A 50 7.55 -0.14 -7.96
C LEU A 50 7.40 -1.57 -8.47
N ALA A 51 6.32 -2.23 -8.11
CA ALA A 51 5.97 -3.57 -8.57
C ALA A 51 4.53 -3.61 -9.09
N LYS A 52 4.28 -4.52 -10.03
CA LYS A 52 2.95 -4.80 -10.60
C LYS A 52 2.30 -6.08 -10.02
N ALA A 53 3.01 -6.75 -9.12
CA ALA A 53 2.57 -7.97 -8.46
C ALA A 53 3.32 -8.15 -7.13
N VAL A 54 2.68 -8.82 -6.17
CA VAL A 54 3.30 -9.29 -4.93
C VAL A 54 3.75 -10.73 -5.14
N PRO A 55 4.98 -11.10 -4.74
CA PRO A 55 5.47 -12.47 -4.90
C PRO A 55 4.65 -13.46 -4.05
N VAL A 56 4.51 -14.69 -4.56
CA VAL A 56 3.87 -15.79 -3.83
C VAL A 56 4.76 -16.20 -2.66
N GLN A 57 4.18 -16.27 -1.45
CA GLN A 57 4.87 -16.79 -0.27
C GLN A 57 4.77 -18.32 -0.24
N VAL A 58 5.92 -19.00 -0.17
CA VAL A 58 6.02 -20.46 0.00
C VAL A 58 6.13 -20.82 1.48
N ALA A 59 5.66 -22.02 1.84
CA ALA A 59 5.62 -22.55 3.21
C ALA A 59 6.97 -23.10 3.70
#